data_AF-A0A851GME7-F1
#
_entry.id   AF-A0A851GME7-F1
#
_cell.length_a   1.000
_cell.length_b   1.000
_cell.length_c   1.000
_cell.angle_alpha   90.00
_cell.angle_beta   90.00
_cell.angle_gamma   90.00
#
_symmetry.space_group_name_H-M   'P 1'
#
loop_
_entity.id
_entity.type
_entity.pdbx_description
1 polymer ?
#
loop_
_entity_poly.entity_id
_entity_poly.type
_entity_poly.pdbx_seq_one_letter_code
_entity_poly.pdbx_strand_id
1 'polypeptide(L)'
;MKQSEYPEWEMQSRLLNKEEVANPNIVLDEVFDYAHLPEWRSLLWEWLKITVSGSYNTESAEYDRYSILYTYEKLQKLIEAAHLIYAQKETSKDLEKEKEQHLF
;
A
#
# COMPACT_ATOMS: atom_id res chain seq x y z
N MET A 1 4.42 21.07 -6.73
CA MET A 1 4.27 20.38 -5.42
C MET A 1 3.71 21.38 -4.44
N LYS A 2 2.56 21.12 -3.82
CA LYS A 2 2.11 21.92 -2.67
C LYS A 2 3.18 21.79 -1.58
N GLN A 3 3.64 22.90 -1.01
CA GLN A 3 4.44 22.85 0.21
C GLN A 3 3.57 22.25 1.32
N SER A 4 4.16 21.36 2.12
CA SER A 4 3.47 20.73 3.24
C SER A 4 3.11 21.80 4.27
N GLU A 5 1.82 21.92 4.60
CA GLU A 5 1.36 22.71 5.75
C GLU A 5 1.71 22.05 7.09
N TYR A 6 2.22 20.81 7.06
CA TYR A 6 2.57 20.03 8.23
C TYR A 6 4.07 20.14 8.58
N PRO A 7 4.42 20.14 9.88
CA PRO A 7 5.80 20.08 10.34
C PRO A 7 6.57 18.88 9.81
N GLU A 8 7.89 19.01 9.64
CA GLU A 8 8.76 17.94 9.09
C GLU A 8 8.73 16.64 9.91
N TRP A 9 8.56 16.72 11.23
CA TRP A 9 8.46 15.54 12.08
C TRP A 9 7.19 14.72 11.83
N GLU A 10 6.14 15.31 11.24
CA GLU A 10 4.95 14.56 10.84
C GLU A 10 5.17 13.71 9.58
N MET A 11 6.18 14.05 8.78
CA MET A 11 6.54 13.30 7.58
C MET A 11 7.44 12.10 7.87
N GLN A 12 7.86 11.92 9.13
CA GLN A 12 8.66 10.78 9.54
C GLN A 12 7.80 9.52 9.68
N SER A 13 8.36 8.38 9.30
CA SER A 13 7.69 7.09 9.52
C SER A 13 7.51 6.85 11.01
N ARG A 14 6.26 6.58 11.42
CA ARG A 14 5.89 6.28 12.82
C ARG A 14 5.76 4.79 13.11
N LEU A 15 5.48 4.00 12.07
CA LEU A 15 5.20 2.57 12.18
C LEU A 15 6.38 1.70 11.78
N LEU A 16 7.16 2.14 10.77
CA LEU A 16 8.25 1.32 10.28
C LEU A 16 9.43 1.37 11.24
N ASN A 17 10.02 0.20 11.48
CA ASN A 17 11.26 0.07 12.24
C ASN A 17 12.47 0.55 11.40
N LYS A 18 13.66 0.59 12.01
CA LYS A 18 14.87 1.13 11.34
C LYS A 18 15.27 0.33 10.08
N GLU A 19 15.04 -0.98 10.08
CA GLU A 19 15.37 -1.86 8.95
C GLU A 19 14.40 -1.65 7.80
N GLU A 20 13.11 -1.57 8.09
CA GLU A 20 12.05 -1.27 7.12
C GLU A 20 12.18 0.14 6.53
N VAL A 21 12.61 1.13 7.32
CA VAL A 21 12.92 2.48 6.82
C VAL A 21 14.12 2.44 5.87
N ALA A 22 15.15 1.66 6.18
CA ALA A 22 16.32 1.51 5.32
C ALA A 22 16.01 0.73 4.03
N ASN A 23 15.09 -0.24 4.10
CA ASN A 23 14.66 -1.03 2.97
C ASN A 23 13.13 -1.26 2.98
N PRO A 24 12.36 -0.35 2.37
CA PRO A 24 10.90 -0.45 2.31
C PRO A 24 10.37 -1.69 1.57
N ASN A 25 11.22 -2.37 0.78
CA ASN A 25 10.81 -3.60 0.12
C ASN A 25 10.55 -4.75 1.10
N ILE A 26 11.09 -4.70 2.32
CA ILE A 26 10.77 -5.68 3.37
C ILE A 26 9.27 -5.64 3.66
N VAL A 27 8.70 -4.44 3.80
CA VAL A 27 7.27 -4.25 4.02
C VAL A 27 6.45 -4.73 2.83
N LEU A 28 6.93 -4.51 1.60
CA LEU A 28 6.25 -5.01 0.41
C LEU A 28 6.22 -6.53 0.36
N ASP A 29 7.33 -7.18 0.71
CA ASP A 29 7.41 -8.64 0.81
C ASP A 29 6.37 -9.14 1.83
N GLU A 30 6.34 -8.58 3.04
CA GLU A 30 5.38 -8.95 4.09
C GLU A 30 3.91 -8.73 3.67
N VAL A 31 3.62 -7.63 2.97
CA VAL A 31 2.27 -7.31 2.49
C VAL A 31 1.77 -8.33 1.48
N PHE A 32 2.63 -8.79 0.56
CA PHE A 32 2.25 -9.74 -0.48
C PHE A 32 2.44 -11.21 -0.08
N ASP A 33 3.19 -11.47 1.00
CA ASP A 33 3.18 -12.74 1.73
C ASP A 33 1.89 -12.94 2.52
N TYR A 34 1.32 -11.84 3.07
CA TYR A 34 0.04 -11.90 3.78
C TYR A 34 -1.15 -12.18 2.86
N ALA A 35 -1.22 -11.51 1.71
CA ALA A 35 -2.30 -11.66 0.75
C ALA A 35 -1.86 -11.31 -0.68
N HIS A 36 -2.34 -12.07 -1.66
CA HIS A 36 -2.13 -11.77 -3.07
C HIS A 36 -3.01 -10.61 -3.54
N LEU A 37 -2.67 -10.01 -4.68
CA LEU A 37 -3.37 -8.83 -5.20
C LEU A 37 -4.91 -9.01 -5.31
N PRO A 38 -5.46 -10.15 -5.78
CA PRO A 38 -6.92 -10.35 -5.80
C PRO A 38 -7.56 -10.38 -4.41
N GLU A 39 -6.84 -10.90 -3.41
CA GLU A 39 -7.30 -10.97 -2.02
C GLU A 39 -7.29 -9.58 -1.40
N TRP A 40 -6.24 -8.79 -1.63
CA TRP A 40 -6.20 -7.37 -1.23
C TRP A 40 -7.37 -6.56 -1.82
N ARG A 41 -7.70 -6.76 -3.10
CA ARG A 41 -8.88 -6.12 -3.72
C ARG A 41 -10.18 -6.49 -3.00
N SER A 42 -10.31 -7.75 -2.60
CA SER A 42 -11.47 -8.25 -1.87
C SER A 42 -11.54 -7.68 -0.45
N LEU A 43 -10.41 -7.63 0.27
CA LEU A 43 -10.30 -7.05 1.60
C LEU A 43 -10.63 -5.56 1.61
N LEU A 44 -10.08 -4.79 0.67
CA LEU A 44 -10.40 -3.37 0.53
C LEU A 44 -11.89 -3.15 0.24
N TRP A 45 -12.49 -3.99 -0.62
CA TRP A 45 -13.93 -3.92 -0.90
C TRP A 45 -14.78 -4.22 0.34
N GLU A 46 -14.41 -5.24 1.12
CA GLU A 46 -15.10 -5.55 2.37
C GLU A 46 -14.99 -4.38 3.36
N TRP A 47 -13.79 -3.82 3.51
CA TRP A 47 -13.56 -2.67 4.37
C TRP A 47 -14.39 -1.46 3.96
N LEU A 48 -14.51 -1.17 2.66
CA LEU A 48 -15.38 -0.11 2.17
C LEU A 48 -16.85 -0.38 2.53
N LYS A 49 -17.36 -1.60 2.27
CA LYS A 49 -18.74 -1.97 2.59
C LYS A 49 -19.05 -1.76 4.06
N ILE A 50 -18.17 -2.20 4.97
CA ILE A 50 -18.34 -2.01 6.42
C ILE A 50 -18.37 -0.52 6.76
N THR A 51 -17.45 0.26 6.19
CA THR A 51 -17.34 1.70 6.43
C THR A 51 -18.59 2.46 6.00
N VAL A 52 -19.18 2.11 4.84
CA VAL A 52 -20.37 2.82 4.32
C VAL A 52 -21.70 2.28 4.85
N SER A 53 -21.73 1.05 5.38
CA SER A 53 -22.93 0.43 5.98
C SER A 53 -23.04 0.66 7.48
N GLY A 54 -21.95 1.06 8.14
CA GLY A 54 -21.96 1.43 9.55
C GLY A 54 -22.81 2.67 9.84
N SER A 55 -23.29 2.79 11.07
CA SER A 55 -23.99 3.96 11.61
C SER A 55 -23.03 5.14 11.85
N TYR A 56 -22.17 5.45 10.88
CA TYR A 56 -21.29 6.61 10.94
C TYR A 56 -22.18 7.86 10.89
N ASN A 57 -22.12 8.68 11.95
CA ASN A 57 -23.08 9.75 12.20
C ASN A 57 -23.28 10.63 10.96
N THR A 58 -24.51 10.64 10.46
CA THR A 58 -24.93 11.28 9.21
C THR A 58 -25.05 12.80 9.30
N GLU A 59 -24.75 13.41 10.45
CA GLU A 59 -24.98 14.84 10.71
C GLU A 59 -23.90 15.76 10.12
N SER A 60 -22.76 15.24 9.67
CA SER A 60 -21.68 16.01 8.98
C SER A 60 -21.36 15.52 7.55
N ALA A 61 -22.22 14.68 6.97
CA ALA A 61 -21.79 13.53 6.16
C ALA A 61 -21.66 13.69 4.63
N GLU A 62 -21.70 14.88 4.03
CA GLU A 62 -21.48 14.99 2.58
C GLU A 62 -19.99 15.00 2.21
N TYR A 63 -19.19 15.81 2.90
CA TYR A 63 -17.73 15.85 2.70
C TYR A 63 -17.08 14.52 3.11
N ASP A 64 -17.58 13.89 4.17
CA ASP A 64 -17.06 12.63 4.69
C ASP A 64 -17.29 11.46 3.73
N ARG A 65 -18.47 11.36 3.09
CA ARG A 65 -18.76 10.28 2.12
C ARG A 65 -17.91 10.34 0.86
N TYR A 66 -17.72 11.53 0.29
CA TYR A 66 -16.83 11.70 -0.85
C TYR A 66 -15.38 11.34 -0.48
N SER A 67 -14.92 11.76 0.69
CA SER A 67 -13.57 11.47 1.16
C SER A 67 -13.33 9.96 1.33
N ILE A 68 -14.30 9.19 1.81
CA ILE A 68 -14.21 7.74 1.97
C ILE A 68 -14.03 7.04 0.62
N LEU A 69 -14.89 7.36 -0.36
CA LEU A 69 -14.80 6.78 -1.70
C LEU A 69 -13.49 7.18 -2.40
N TYR A 70 -13.08 8.44 -2.26
CA TYR A 70 -11.83 8.92 -2.84
C TYR A 70 -10.61 8.23 -2.20
N THR A 71 -10.61 8.05 -0.89
CA THR A 71 -9.55 7.36 -0.16
C THR A 71 -9.47 5.89 -0.57
N TYR A 72 -10.62 5.22 -0.71
CA TYR A 72 -10.68 3.85 -1.22
C TYR A 72 -10.02 3.72 -2.60
N GLU A 73 -10.35 4.61 -3.54
CA GLU A 73 -9.73 4.62 -4.87
C GLU A 73 -8.20 4.78 -4.78
N LYS A 74 -7.70 5.64 -3.88
CA LYS A 74 -6.26 5.82 -3.69
C LYS A 74 -5.59 4.60 -3.09
N LEU A 75 -6.22 3.93 -2.13
CA LEU A 75 -5.68 2.70 -1.53
C LEU A 75 -5.61 1.56 -2.55
N GLN A 76 -6.62 1.40 -3.40
CA GLN A 76 -6.57 0.42 -4.49
C GLN A 76 -5.39 0.67 -5.41
N LYS A 77 -5.23 1.91 -5.90
CA LYS A 77 -4.11 2.28 -6.77
C LYS A 77 -2.76 2.12 -6.09
N LEU A 78 -2.68 2.44 -4.79
CA LEU A 78 -1.46 2.26 -4.00
C LEU A 78 -1.06 0.79 -3.90
N ILE A 79 -2.00 -0.09 -3.59
CA ILE A 79 -1.74 -1.54 -3.51
C ILE A 79 -1.35 -2.11 -4.87
N GLU A 80 -2.00 -1.68 -5.96
CA GLU A 80 -1.62 -2.11 -7.32
C GLU A 80 -0.22 -1.61 -7.70
N ALA A 81 0.11 -0.36 -7.40
CA ALA A 81 1.45 0.18 -7.63
C ALA A 81 2.51 -0.55 -6.78
N ALA A 82 2.21 -0.83 -5.52
CA ALA A 82 3.07 -1.60 -4.63
C ALA A 82 3.34 -3.01 -5.18
N HIS A 83 2.31 -3.67 -5.71
CA HIS A 83 2.45 -4.98 -6.34
C HIS A 83 3.36 -4.94 -7.58
N LEU A 84 3.27 -3.89 -8.41
CA LEU A 84 4.15 -3.73 -9.55
C LEU A 84 5.62 -3.55 -9.12
N ILE A 85 5.89 -2.79 -8.07
CA ILE A 85 7.23 -2.63 -7.51
C ILE A 85 7.76 -3.98 -6.99
N TYR A 86 6.93 -4.70 -6.24
CA TYR A 86 7.25 -6.04 -5.73
C TYR A 86 7.58 -7.02 -6.88
N ALA A 87 6.74 -7.09 -7.91
CA ALA A 87 6.93 -8.00 -9.04
C ALA A 87 8.20 -7.68 -9.87
N GLN A 88 8.54 -6.39 -10.03
CA GLN A 88 9.77 -5.98 -10.71
C GLN A 88 11.04 -6.43 -9.97
N LYS A 89 11.01 -6.36 -8.63
CA LYS A 89 12.10 -6.86 -7.77
C LYS A 89 12.30 -8.36 -7.94
N GLU A 90 11.23 -9.15 -7.89
CA GLU A 90 11.32 -10.61 -8.06
C GLU A 90 11.86 -10.98 -9.44
N THR A 91 11.35 -10.35 -10.49
CA THR A 91 11.85 -10.57 -11.87
C THR A 91 13.35 -10.27 -11.99
N SER A 92 13.83 -9.22 -11.30
CA SER A 92 15.24 -8.84 -11.34
C SER A 92 16.14 -9.85 -10.61
N LYS A 93 15.68 -10.38 -9.47
CA LYS A 93 16.40 -11.44 -8.74
C LYS A 93 16.54 -12.71 -9.55
N ASP A 94 15.49 -13.10 -10.28
CA ASP A 94 15.51 -14.34 -11.07
C ASP A 94 16.48 -14.24 -12.25
N LEU A 95 16.55 -13.06 -12.89
CA LEU A 95 17.53 -12.78 -13.95
C LEU A 95 18.98 -12.79 -13.46
N GLU A 96 19.23 -12.39 -12.20
CA GLU A 96 20.57 -12.46 -11.60
C GLU A 96 20.97 -13.91 -11.29
N LYS A 97 20.06 -14.70 -10.72
CA LYS A 97 20.31 -16.14 -10.47
C LYS A 97 20.59 -16.91 -11.76
N GLU A 98 19.88 -16.63 -12.84
CA GLU A 98 20.08 -17.30 -14.13
C GLU A 98 21.46 -16.97 -14.73
N LYS A 99 21.92 -15.72 -14.59
CA LYS A 99 23.28 -15.31 -15.03
C LYS A 99 24.38 -15.98 -14.20
N GLU A 100 24.20 -16.13 -12.90
CA GLU A 100 25.16 -16.82 -12.03
C GLU A 100 25.24 -18.32 -12.34
N GLN A 101 24.11 -18.96 -12.67
CA GLN A 101 24.05 -20.38 -13.03
C GLN A 101 24.72 -20.72 -14.37
N HIS A 102 24.76 -19.77 -15.31
CA HIS A 102 25.40 -19.94 -16.62
C HIS A 102 26.88 -19.54 -16.67
N LEU A 103 27.46 -19.04 -15.57
CA LEU A 103 28.86 -18.61 -15.47
C LEU A 103 29.80 -19.71 -14.93
N PHE A 104 29.25 -20.86 -14.52
CA PHE A 104 29.97 -22.06 -14.07
C PHE A 104 29.73 -23.25 -15.01
#